data_AF-A0AAV1UM15-F1
#
_entry.id   AF-A0AAV1UM15-F1
#
_cell.length_a   1.000
_cell.length_b   1.000
_cell.length_c   1.000
_cell.angle_alpha   90.00
_cell.angle_beta   90.00
_cell.angle_gamma   90.00
#
_symmetry.space_group_name_H-M   'P 1'
#
loop_
_entity.id
_entity.type
_entity.pdbx_description
1 polymer ?
#
loop_
_entity_poly.entity_id
_entity_poly.type
_entity_poly.pdbx_seq_one_letter_code
_entity_poly.pdbx_strand_id
1 'polypeptide(L)'
;MVVSSLLSSSNVTSSRLPHLHSFVVLTKQSSSRHFAHRRNSTSSSSSSSSSYSAASCGTNSDESDASDLEVDDCSIVYESYAAVTKRSSHPFIPMSWDDLQLAQISGPIDALGATLRQKRRSSIDGGNPLESTALELCFEFLTIKELLQSVVHVCVLFHDVVVQSQTLLTGSYCRQWRANKMLPKSYVTLCYHDQLTLCTARRAGALYELSTRSAVNRLPNGTYDVVNNSMLRNFATGSIDSIRGVKKLPLLSCAQALHKQISYFEVSLQASGSVGLVSISNGAARGAYGFGSREHVGWNSVSYGYHGNDGDFVFNDGTKPYGGERHAFGPLWGRASTAQCKQESPRVLTVGCGLDAGKREVFFTLNEEMVGVARMTEVLPGDYAAAVSLHAFGDRAVINAGAAPFVFDIEAFCASP
;
A
#
# COMPACT_ATOMS: atom_id res chain seq x y z
N MET A 1 4.55 -59.39 14.49
CA MET A 1 5.75 -58.75 13.91
C MET A 1 5.46 -57.26 13.86
N VAL A 2 5.81 -56.48 14.89
CA VAL A 2 7.13 -55.89 15.17
C VAL A 2 7.67 -55.06 13.99
N VAL A 3 7.48 -53.74 14.12
CA VAL A 3 8.42 -52.61 13.91
C VAL A 3 9.30 -52.67 12.63
N SER A 4 9.25 -51.69 11.72
CA SER A 4 10.05 -50.48 11.88
C SER A 4 9.63 -49.30 10.98
N SER A 5 9.59 -48.15 11.64
CA SER A 5 9.47 -46.77 11.18
C SER A 5 10.73 -46.26 10.47
N LEU A 6 10.56 -45.44 9.44
CA LEU A 6 11.51 -44.38 9.08
C LEU A 6 10.75 -43.07 8.90
N LEU A 7 10.85 -42.23 9.93
CA LEU A 7 10.49 -40.81 9.93
C LEU A 7 11.61 -40.06 9.20
N SER A 8 11.30 -39.40 8.08
CA SER A 8 12.17 -38.36 7.51
C SER A 8 11.79 -37.01 8.11
N SER A 9 12.74 -36.41 8.81
CA SER A 9 12.65 -35.12 9.48
C SER A 9 12.37 -33.98 8.51
N SER A 10 11.29 -33.26 8.78
CA SER A 10 10.95 -31.96 8.22
C SER A 10 11.81 -30.87 8.88
N ASN A 11 12.76 -30.28 8.13
CA ASN A 11 13.37 -29.01 8.53
C ASN A 11 12.49 -27.86 8.04
N VAL A 12 11.57 -27.43 8.90
CA VAL A 12 10.83 -26.17 8.74
C VAL A 12 11.63 -25.09 9.46
N THR A 13 12.39 -24.30 8.72
CA THR A 13 12.97 -23.05 9.21
C THR A 13 11.88 -21.98 9.27
N SER A 14 11.22 -21.88 10.42
CA SER A 14 10.33 -20.78 10.77
C SER A 14 11.18 -19.51 10.98
N SER A 15 11.34 -18.67 9.96
CA SER A 15 11.82 -17.29 10.12
C SER A 15 10.68 -16.41 10.65
N ARG A 16 10.51 -16.39 11.97
CA ARG A 16 9.74 -15.34 12.65
C ARG A 16 10.57 -14.05 12.59
N LEU A 17 10.05 -13.03 11.91
CA LEU A 17 10.50 -11.65 12.08
C LEU A 17 10.30 -11.23 13.56
N PRO A 18 11.24 -10.50 14.18
CA PRO A 18 11.02 -9.99 15.52
C PRO A 18 9.98 -8.88 15.45
N HIS A 19 8.80 -9.11 16.01
CA HIS A 19 7.87 -8.04 16.34
C HIS A 19 8.52 -7.18 17.43
N LEU A 20 9.03 -6.02 17.05
CA LEU A 20 9.37 -4.96 18.00
C LEU A 20 8.05 -4.41 18.56
N HIS A 21 7.71 -4.85 19.76
CA HIS A 21 6.66 -4.24 20.55
C HIS A 21 7.16 -2.91 21.10
N SER A 22 7.01 -1.84 20.32
CA SER A 22 7.24 -0.48 20.77
C SER A 22 5.98 0.02 21.49
N PHE A 23 6.06 0.23 22.80
CA PHE A 23 5.02 0.93 23.56
C PHE A 23 5.58 2.26 24.04
N VAL A 24 4.80 3.33 23.84
CA VAL A 24 5.06 4.65 24.44
C VAL A 24 4.22 4.74 25.71
N VAL A 25 4.87 4.89 26.85
CA VAL A 25 4.20 5.09 28.14
C VAL A 25 4.37 6.56 28.53
N LEU A 26 3.26 7.29 28.61
CA LEU A 26 3.21 8.65 29.17
C LEU A 26 2.70 8.55 30.61
N THR A 27 3.54 8.90 31.58
CA THR A 27 3.11 9.01 32.98
C THR A 27 3.06 10.48 33.40
N LYS A 28 1.92 10.87 33.99
CA LYS A 28 1.73 12.16 34.66
C LYS A 28 2.12 11.99 36.12
N GLN A 29 3.13 12.71 36.59
CA GLN A 29 3.48 12.71 38.01
C GLN A 29 2.76 13.85 38.74
N SER A 30 2.03 13.54 39.81
CA SER A 30 1.45 14.54 40.71
C SER A 30 2.54 15.13 41.61
N SER A 31 2.72 16.44 41.57
CA SER A 31 3.63 17.16 42.46
C SER A 31 3.17 17.05 43.91
N SER A 32 3.92 16.30 44.74
CA SER A 32 3.78 16.33 46.19
C SER A 32 4.73 17.39 46.75
N ARG A 33 4.19 18.50 47.24
CA ARG A 33 4.95 19.50 48.00
C ARG A 33 5.41 18.90 49.33
N HIS A 34 6.71 18.71 49.50
CA HIS A 34 7.31 18.45 50.80
C HIS A 34 7.38 19.78 51.59
N PHE A 35 6.50 19.95 52.58
CA PHE A 35 6.69 20.93 53.64
C PHE A 35 7.69 20.40 54.67
N ALA A 36 8.81 21.09 54.84
CA ALA A 36 9.67 20.95 56.00
C ALA A 36 9.00 21.67 57.19
N HIS A 37 8.67 20.95 58.26
CA HIS A 37 8.39 21.58 59.55
C HIS A 37 9.04 20.85 60.71
N ARG A 38 9.74 21.66 61.51
CA ARG A 38 10.37 21.37 62.80
C ARG A 38 9.45 20.62 63.75
N ARG A 39 10.02 19.61 64.42
CA ARG A 39 9.49 19.02 65.65
C ARG A 39 9.57 20.03 66.79
N ASN A 40 8.44 20.26 67.47
CA ASN A 40 8.37 20.37 68.93
C ASN A 40 7.04 19.78 69.39
N SER A 41 7.15 18.96 70.41
CA SER A 41 6.14 18.10 71.05
C SER A 41 5.17 18.87 71.94
N THR A 42 3.90 18.48 71.98
CA THR A 42 3.20 17.85 73.14
C THR A 42 1.68 17.80 72.93
N SER A 43 1.10 16.72 73.44
CA SER A 43 -0.31 16.33 73.64
C SER A 43 -1.12 17.39 74.42
N SER A 44 -2.45 17.44 74.51
CA SER A 44 -3.58 16.53 74.27
C SER A 44 -4.89 17.31 74.53
N SER A 45 -6.04 16.75 74.12
CA SER A 45 -7.42 16.98 74.62
C SER A 45 -8.00 18.39 74.46
N SER A 46 -9.30 18.62 74.24
CA SER A 46 -10.50 17.87 73.87
C SER A 46 -11.61 18.93 73.85
N SER A 47 -12.59 18.80 72.95
CA SER A 47 -13.99 19.26 73.08
C SER A 47 -14.29 20.67 73.62
N SER A 48 -15.05 21.47 72.84
CA SER A 48 -16.41 21.95 73.21
C SER A 48 -16.88 23.05 72.25
N SER A 49 -18.04 22.82 71.65
CA SER A 49 -19.14 23.76 71.39
C SER A 49 -18.89 25.26 71.54
N SER A 50 -19.28 26.07 70.54
CA SER A 50 -20.65 26.61 70.49
C SER A 50 -20.78 27.65 69.38
N SER A 51 -21.78 27.41 68.53
CA SER A 51 -22.36 28.27 67.52
C SER A 51 -23.22 29.37 68.16
N TYR A 52 -23.14 30.60 67.65
CA TYR A 52 -24.08 31.76 67.69
C TYR A 52 -23.22 32.96 67.22
N SER A 53 -23.56 33.88 66.32
CA SER A 53 -24.77 34.31 65.61
C SER A 53 -24.26 35.09 64.37
N ALA A 54 -24.85 34.89 63.19
CA ALA A 54 -25.80 35.80 62.55
C ALA A 54 -25.29 37.21 62.16
N ALA A 55 -25.26 37.41 60.84
CA ALA A 55 -25.89 38.50 60.09
C ALA A 55 -25.15 39.83 59.80
N SER A 56 -25.34 40.20 58.53
CA SER A 56 -25.33 41.53 57.90
C SER A 56 -23.96 42.06 57.45
N CYS A 57 -23.69 42.15 56.14
CA CYS A 57 -24.18 43.13 55.15
C CYS A 57 -23.43 44.48 55.24
N GLY A 58 -22.83 44.89 54.12
CA GLY A 58 -22.33 46.24 53.86
C GLY A 58 -20.83 46.26 53.54
N THR A 59 -20.41 46.13 52.29
CA THR A 59 -20.20 47.19 51.26
C THR A 59 -19.02 48.11 51.52
N ASN A 60 -18.19 48.23 50.47
CA ASN A 60 -17.15 49.21 50.17
C ASN A 60 -15.79 48.93 50.84
N SER A 61 -14.64 49.21 50.28
CA SER A 61 -14.08 49.53 48.95
C SER A 61 -12.59 49.80 49.25
N ASP A 62 -11.69 49.53 48.31
CA ASP A 62 -10.29 50.01 48.19
C ASP A 62 -9.37 48.83 47.88
N GLU A 63 -8.92 48.72 46.62
CA GLU A 63 -7.75 49.38 46.01
C GLU A 63 -6.47 48.54 46.17
N SER A 64 -5.76 48.43 45.04
CA SER A 64 -4.40 47.91 44.86
C SER A 64 -4.15 46.43 45.24
N ASP A 65 -3.82 45.58 44.26
CA ASP A 65 -2.42 45.47 43.88
C ASP A 65 -2.23 44.56 42.65
N ALA A 66 -1.29 44.95 41.81
CA ALA A 66 -0.80 44.17 40.69
C ALA A 66 -0.16 42.86 41.21
N SER A 67 -0.54 41.73 40.63
CA SER A 67 0.21 40.48 40.81
C SER A 67 0.45 39.83 39.45
N ASP A 68 1.75 39.73 39.17
CA ASP A 68 2.39 38.96 38.12
C ASP A 68 1.72 37.60 37.93
N LEU A 69 1.24 37.34 36.72
CA LEU A 69 1.03 35.98 36.26
C LEU A 69 2.40 35.43 35.87
N GLU A 70 3.06 34.77 36.82
CA GLU A 70 4.22 33.94 36.53
C GLU A 70 3.86 32.93 35.43
N VAL A 71 4.64 32.96 34.35
CA VAL A 71 4.63 31.97 33.30
C VAL A 71 5.08 30.65 33.94
N ASP A 72 4.16 29.70 34.10
CA ASP A 72 4.51 28.33 34.49
C ASP A 72 5.43 27.75 33.41
N ASP A 73 6.73 27.73 33.70
CA ASP A 73 7.77 27.08 32.90
C ASP A 73 7.47 25.57 32.86
N CYS A 74 6.83 25.14 31.78
CA CYS A 74 6.61 23.74 31.49
C CYS A 74 7.95 23.10 31.08
N SER A 75 8.78 22.75 32.07
CA SER A 75 10.04 22.06 31.82
C SER A 75 9.78 20.60 31.41
N ILE A 76 9.94 20.33 30.11
CA ILE A 76 9.99 18.97 29.58
C ILE A 76 11.37 18.41 29.91
N VAL A 77 11.45 17.55 30.93
CA VAL A 77 12.69 16.82 31.26
C VAL A 77 12.65 15.46 30.56
N TYR A 78 13.61 15.23 29.68
CA TYR A 78 13.81 13.93 29.03
C TYR A 78 14.57 13.00 29.98
N GLU A 79 13.91 11.95 30.45
CA GLU A 79 14.57 10.89 31.21
C GLU A 79 14.95 9.73 30.27
N SER A 80 16.21 9.29 30.33
CA SER A 80 16.69 8.21 29.47
C SER A 80 16.22 6.84 29.97
N TYR A 81 16.07 5.88 29.06
CA TYR A 81 15.62 4.51 29.33
C TYR A 81 16.45 3.82 30.45
N ALA A 82 17.71 4.23 30.63
CA ALA A 82 18.62 3.75 31.68
C ALA A 82 18.20 4.16 33.11
N ALA A 83 17.43 5.24 33.27
CA ALA A 83 16.93 5.67 34.57
C ALA A 83 15.70 4.86 35.00
N VAL A 84 14.86 4.45 34.04
CA VAL A 84 13.64 3.66 34.27
C VAL A 84 13.95 2.20 34.59
N THR A 85 14.99 1.63 33.98
CA THR A 85 15.39 0.22 34.20
C THR A 85 16.09 -0.04 35.53
N LYS A 86 16.54 1.00 36.25
CA LYS A 86 17.13 0.87 37.61
C LYS A 86 16.14 0.37 38.68
N ARG A 87 14.84 0.24 38.36
CA ARG A 87 13.81 -0.24 39.30
C ARG A 87 13.47 -1.73 39.19
N SER A 88 13.91 -2.44 38.14
CA SER A 88 13.65 -3.88 38.01
C SER A 88 14.95 -4.67 38.19
N SER A 89 15.10 -5.24 39.37
CA SER A 89 16.23 -6.07 39.79
C SER A 89 16.32 -7.37 38.97
N HIS A 90 17.25 -7.47 38.02
CA HIS A 90 17.91 -8.71 37.53
C HIS A 90 19.35 -8.35 37.07
N PRO A 91 20.35 -9.24 37.22
CA PRO A 91 21.77 -8.89 37.09
C PRO A 91 22.15 -8.61 35.62
N PHE A 92 22.65 -7.41 35.38
CA PHE A 92 23.01 -6.87 34.06
C PHE A 92 24.50 -7.10 33.79
N ILE A 93 24.84 -7.55 32.58
CA ILE A 93 26.20 -7.40 32.02
C ILE A 93 26.35 -5.91 31.69
N PRO A 94 27.31 -5.18 32.27
CA PRO A 94 27.43 -3.74 32.04
C PRO A 94 27.88 -3.51 30.59
N MET A 95 26.96 -3.01 29.75
CA MET A 95 27.34 -2.38 28.48
C MET A 95 28.01 -1.04 28.80
N SER A 96 29.22 -0.85 28.31
CA SER A 96 29.96 0.41 28.35
C SER A 96 29.35 1.40 27.37
N TRP A 97 29.51 2.69 27.64
CA TRP A 97 29.22 3.77 26.68
C TRP A 97 30.00 3.59 25.36
N ASP A 98 31.14 2.90 25.41
CA ASP A 98 31.96 2.61 24.24
C ASP A 98 31.33 1.55 23.32
N ASP A 99 30.48 0.66 23.87
CA ASP A 99 29.80 -0.40 23.11
C ASP A 99 28.65 0.15 22.24
N LEU A 100 28.18 1.37 22.54
CA LEU A 100 27.15 2.09 21.79
C LEU A 100 27.72 3.07 20.75
N GLN A 101 29.05 3.19 20.65
CA GLN A 101 29.68 3.93 19.56
C GLN A 101 29.63 3.10 18.27
N LEU A 102 28.48 3.17 17.60
CA LEU A 102 28.40 2.92 16.16
C LEU A 102 29.50 3.74 15.47
N ALA A 103 30.27 3.05 14.63
CA ALA A 103 31.32 3.57 13.76
C ALA A 103 30.99 4.96 13.23
N GLN A 104 32.00 5.82 13.12
CA GLN A 104 31.89 7.13 12.49
C GLN A 104 31.26 7.01 11.09
N ILE A 105 29.94 7.13 10.99
CA ILE A 105 29.22 7.27 9.74
C ILE A 105 29.36 8.74 9.35
N SER A 106 30.44 9.06 8.64
CA SER A 106 30.63 10.33 7.95
C SER A 106 29.78 10.32 6.66
N GLY A 107 28.49 10.58 6.82
CA GLY A 107 27.50 10.74 5.74
C GLY A 107 26.08 10.84 6.30
N PRO A 108 25.03 10.73 5.48
CA PRO A 108 24.17 11.80 4.96
C PRO A 108 23.40 12.64 6.01
N ILE A 109 23.94 12.86 7.21
CA ILE A 109 23.31 13.73 8.23
C ILE A 109 23.25 15.19 7.76
N ASP A 110 24.23 15.65 6.98
CA ASP A 110 24.21 17.00 6.40
C ASP A 110 23.09 17.18 5.37
N ALA A 111 22.72 16.12 4.65
CA ALA A 111 21.60 16.13 3.72
C ALA A 111 20.25 16.17 4.47
N LEU A 112 20.14 15.44 5.58
CA LEU A 112 18.98 15.51 6.48
C LEU A 112 18.86 16.91 7.11
N GLY A 113 19.99 17.48 7.53
CA GLY A 113 20.09 18.84 8.06
C GLY A 113 19.75 19.91 7.02
N ALA A 114 20.15 19.75 5.76
CA ALA A 114 19.78 20.63 4.66
C ALA A 114 18.29 20.56 4.35
N THR A 115 17.71 19.35 4.37
CA THR A 115 16.27 19.13 4.17
C THR A 115 15.44 19.77 5.28
N LEU A 116 15.88 19.65 6.53
CA LEU A 116 15.29 20.34 7.69
C LEU A 116 15.37 21.86 7.57
N ARG A 117 16.49 22.40 7.07
CA ARG A 117 16.66 23.85 6.83
C ARG A 117 15.77 24.37 5.69
N GLN A 118 15.46 23.55 4.69
CA GLN A 118 14.60 23.91 3.57
C GLN A 118 13.11 23.94 3.96
N LYS A 119 12.64 22.99 4.78
CA LYS A 119 11.29 23.01 5.40
C LYS A 119 11.11 24.18 6.40
N ARG A 120 12.19 24.66 7.02
CA ARG A 120 12.20 25.79 7.97
C ARG A 120 11.76 27.13 7.36
N ARG A 121 11.82 27.29 6.03
CA ARG A 121 11.50 28.55 5.34
C ARG A 121 10.04 28.69 4.93
N SER A 122 9.22 27.63 5.05
CA SER A 122 7.82 27.63 4.59
C SER A 122 6.78 27.72 5.71
N SER A 123 7.18 27.82 6.98
CA SER A 123 6.24 27.92 8.10
C SER A 123 6.60 29.11 8.99
N ILE A 124 6.03 30.27 8.65
CA ILE A 124 5.96 31.45 9.51
C ILE A 124 4.47 31.56 9.88
N ASP A 125 4.05 30.79 10.87
CA ASP A 125 2.82 31.05 11.63
C ASP A 125 2.88 30.32 12.98
N GLY A 126 2.36 30.96 14.03
CA GLY A 126 2.78 30.83 15.43
C GLY A 126 2.45 29.55 16.20
N GLY A 127 2.53 28.36 15.59
CA GLY A 127 2.49 27.06 16.26
C GLY A 127 3.91 26.47 16.38
N ASN A 128 4.19 25.70 17.44
CA ASN A 128 5.52 25.12 17.71
C ASN A 128 5.93 24.14 16.58
N PRO A 129 6.68 24.57 15.54
CA PRO A 129 6.79 23.82 14.29
C PRO A 129 7.74 22.63 14.41
N LEU A 130 8.59 22.64 15.44
CA LEU A 130 9.54 21.58 15.77
C LEU A 130 8.85 20.31 16.25
N GLU A 131 7.80 20.43 17.06
CA GLU A 131 7.04 19.28 17.58
C GLU A 131 6.28 18.57 16.47
N SER A 132 5.60 19.33 15.60
CA SER A 132 4.88 18.78 14.45
C SER A 132 5.84 18.09 13.46
N THR A 133 7.01 18.68 13.23
CA THR A 133 8.05 18.07 12.37
C THR A 133 8.61 16.79 12.98
N ALA A 134 8.85 16.77 14.30
CA ALA A 134 9.32 15.57 15.00
C ALA A 134 8.28 14.44 14.95
N LEU A 135 7.00 14.77 15.17
CA LEU A 135 5.90 13.80 15.03
C LEU A 135 5.77 13.27 13.61
N GLU A 136 5.91 14.13 12.59
CA GLU A 136 5.93 13.71 11.19
C GLU A 136 7.04 12.68 10.92
N LEU A 137 8.26 12.92 11.42
CA LEU A 137 9.36 11.95 11.30
C LEU A 137 9.08 10.64 12.03
N CYS A 138 8.47 10.68 13.21
CA CYS A 138 8.08 9.47 13.94
C CYS A 138 7.02 8.67 13.18
N PHE A 139 6.02 9.36 12.62
CA PHE A 139 4.92 8.74 11.89
C PHE A 139 5.34 8.15 10.55
N GLU A 140 6.48 8.58 9.98
CA GLU A 140 6.99 8.00 8.74
C GLU A 140 7.30 6.49 8.85
N PHE A 141 7.65 6.01 10.04
CA PHE A 141 7.95 4.59 10.28
C PHE A 141 6.71 3.72 10.46
N LEU A 142 5.52 4.32 10.49
CA LEU A 142 4.26 3.61 10.67
C LEU A 142 3.66 3.16 9.34
N THR A 143 2.98 2.02 9.38
CA THR A 143 2.16 1.54 8.26
C THR A 143 0.92 2.41 8.10
N ILE A 144 0.32 2.43 6.89
CA ILE A 144 -0.98 3.10 6.64
C ILE A 144 -2.03 2.64 7.66
N LYS A 145 -2.04 1.35 8.01
CA LYS A 145 -2.98 0.82 8.99
C LYS A 145 -2.77 1.43 10.38
N GLU A 146 -1.52 1.53 10.84
CA GLU A 146 -1.19 2.12 12.15
C GLU A 146 -1.44 3.63 12.17
N LEU A 147 -1.13 4.34 11.09
CA LEU A 147 -1.44 5.77 10.96
C LEU A 147 -2.95 6.02 11.12
N LEU A 148 -3.78 5.26 10.39
CA LEU A 148 -5.21 5.50 10.37
C LEU A 148 -5.94 4.93 11.59
N GLN A 149 -5.52 3.80 12.14
CA GLN A 149 -6.21 3.16 13.26
C GLN A 149 -5.70 3.58 14.63
N SER A 150 -4.42 3.98 14.73
CA SER A 150 -3.80 4.30 16.01
C SER A 150 -3.57 5.79 16.14
N VAL A 151 -2.85 6.42 15.20
CA VAL A 151 -2.38 7.81 15.35
C VAL A 151 -3.53 8.81 15.30
N VAL A 152 -4.39 8.70 14.28
CA VAL A 152 -5.53 9.61 14.07
C VAL A 152 -6.52 9.61 15.24
N HIS A 153 -6.56 8.53 16.04
CA HIS A 153 -7.49 8.38 17.16
C HIS A 153 -6.87 8.70 18.53
N VAL A 154 -5.56 8.96 18.64
CA VAL A 154 -4.91 9.25 19.92
C VAL A 154 -5.29 10.62 20.45
N CYS A 155 -5.08 11.68 19.66
CA CYS A 155 -5.42 13.05 20.02
C CYS A 155 -5.53 13.95 18.78
N VAL A 156 -6.13 15.14 18.97
CA VAL A 156 -6.33 16.13 17.90
C VAL A 156 -4.99 16.55 17.25
N LEU A 157 -3.93 16.75 18.04
CA LEU A 157 -2.61 17.11 17.49
C LEU A 157 -2.06 16.04 16.52
N PHE A 158 -2.23 14.76 16.85
CA PHE A 158 -1.74 13.67 16.00
C PHE A 158 -2.56 13.55 14.72
N HIS A 159 -3.88 13.68 14.85
CA HIS A 159 -4.78 13.80 13.71
C HIS A 159 -4.34 14.95 12.79
N ASP A 160 -4.09 16.13 13.35
CA ASP A 160 -3.75 17.33 12.58
C ASP A 160 -2.41 17.19 11.86
N VAL A 161 -1.39 16.60 12.48
CA VAL A 161 -0.11 16.30 11.81
C VAL A 161 -0.31 15.39 10.61
N VAL A 162 -1.13 14.34 10.74
CA VAL A 162 -1.40 13.40 9.64
C VAL A 162 -2.20 14.06 8.52
N VAL A 163 -3.20 14.88 8.85
CA VAL A 163 -4.05 15.56 7.88
C VAL A 163 -3.34 16.69 7.14
N GLN A 164 -2.47 17.43 7.84
CA GLN A 164 -1.73 18.56 7.28
C GLN A 164 -0.46 18.14 6.54
N SER A 165 0.09 16.95 6.83
CA SER A 165 1.26 16.45 6.12
C SER A 165 0.93 16.12 4.67
N GLN A 166 1.73 16.69 3.76
CA GLN A 166 1.67 16.37 2.33
C GLN A 166 2.45 15.10 1.98
N THR A 167 3.32 14.63 2.89
CA THR A 167 4.34 13.61 2.60
C THR A 167 4.14 12.30 3.33
N LEU A 168 3.40 12.26 4.45
CA LEU A 168 3.24 11.03 5.23
C LEU A 168 2.53 9.93 4.44
N LEU A 169 1.33 10.22 3.92
CA LEU A 169 0.53 9.23 3.18
C LEU A 169 1.19 8.87 1.85
N THR A 170 1.61 9.87 1.09
CA THR A 170 2.28 9.67 -0.21
C THR A 170 3.62 8.94 -0.07
N GLY A 171 4.39 9.22 0.98
CA GLY A 171 5.63 8.51 1.30
C GLY A 171 5.37 7.04 1.67
N SER A 172 4.33 6.79 2.50
CA SER A 172 3.93 5.42 2.83
C SER A 172 3.48 4.63 1.59
N TYR A 173 2.73 5.27 0.69
CA TYR A 173 2.38 4.69 -0.61
C TYR A 173 3.62 4.36 -1.45
N CYS A 174 4.59 5.28 -1.55
CA CYS A 174 5.82 5.07 -2.34
C CYS A 174 6.66 3.91 -1.82
N ARG A 175 6.78 3.77 -0.48
CA ARG A 175 7.47 2.64 0.16
C ARG A 175 6.83 1.31 -0.21
N GLN A 176 5.50 1.25 -0.19
CA GLN A 176 4.75 0.02 -0.44
C GLN A 176 4.66 -0.36 -1.92
N TRP A 177 4.42 0.62 -2.80
CA TRP A 177 3.99 0.35 -4.18
C TRP A 177 4.97 0.78 -5.26
N ARG A 178 5.99 1.58 -4.93
CA ARG A 178 6.89 2.20 -5.92
C ARG A 178 8.37 2.00 -5.62
N ALA A 179 8.72 1.11 -4.69
CA ALA A 179 10.11 0.89 -4.27
C ALA A 179 10.85 2.20 -3.94
N ASN A 180 10.17 3.13 -3.25
CA ASN A 180 10.64 4.47 -2.89
C ASN A 180 10.79 5.48 -4.04
N LYS A 181 10.39 5.14 -5.28
CA LYS A 181 10.29 6.14 -6.35
C LYS A 181 9.18 7.14 -6.02
N MET A 182 9.50 8.43 -6.10
CA MET A 182 8.53 9.49 -5.79
C MET A 182 7.31 9.44 -6.71
N LEU A 183 6.17 9.83 -6.16
CA LEU A 183 4.95 10.06 -6.92
C LEU A 183 5.04 11.38 -7.71
N PRO A 184 4.35 11.48 -8.85
CA PRO A 184 4.10 12.76 -9.50
C PRO A 184 3.56 13.82 -8.55
N LYS A 185 3.92 15.09 -8.79
CA LYS A 185 3.51 16.24 -7.95
C LYS A 185 2.00 16.33 -7.75
N SER A 186 1.22 15.92 -8.75
CA SER A 186 -0.26 15.91 -8.69
C SER A 186 -0.78 15.13 -7.49
N TYR A 187 -0.16 14.02 -7.09
CA TYR A 187 -0.58 13.24 -5.91
C TYR A 187 -0.17 13.87 -4.59
N VAL A 188 0.99 14.54 -4.55
CA VAL A 188 1.50 15.20 -3.33
C VAL A 188 0.66 16.42 -2.96
N THR A 189 0.07 17.07 -3.96
CA THR A 189 -0.82 18.23 -3.77
C THR A 189 -2.28 17.86 -3.55
N LEU A 190 -2.62 16.56 -3.52
CA LEU A 190 -4.00 16.13 -3.28
C LEU A 190 -4.46 16.49 -1.87
N CYS A 191 -5.76 16.70 -1.72
CA CYS A 191 -6.36 16.84 -0.40
C CYS A 191 -6.20 15.55 0.42
N TYR A 192 -6.29 15.66 1.74
CA TYR A 192 -6.15 14.51 2.65
C TYR A 192 -7.06 13.34 2.26
N HIS A 193 -8.32 13.61 1.87
CA HIS A 193 -9.28 12.57 1.50
C HIS A 193 -8.86 11.78 0.24
N ASP A 194 -8.31 12.47 -0.75
CA ASP A 194 -7.84 11.84 -1.99
C ASP A 194 -6.54 11.07 -1.75
N GLN A 195 -5.63 11.59 -0.92
CA GLN A 195 -4.44 10.84 -0.49
C GLN A 195 -4.80 9.59 0.33
N LEU A 196 -5.85 9.68 1.15
CA LEU A 196 -6.37 8.55 1.89
C LEU A 196 -6.93 7.49 0.93
N THR A 197 -7.66 7.91 -0.10
CA THR A 197 -8.17 7.03 -1.17
C THR A 197 -7.02 6.32 -1.89
N LEU A 198 -5.97 7.05 -2.29
CA LEU A 198 -4.75 6.51 -2.90
C LEU A 198 -4.16 5.36 -2.06
N CYS A 199 -4.08 5.55 -0.74
CA CYS A 199 -3.44 4.64 0.20
C CYS A 199 -4.31 3.44 0.60
N THR A 200 -5.63 3.61 0.67
CA THR A 200 -6.53 2.60 1.27
C THR A 200 -7.27 1.74 0.26
N ALA A 201 -7.45 2.23 -0.97
CA ALA A 201 -8.19 1.51 -2.00
C ALA A 201 -7.39 0.33 -2.61
N ARG A 202 -6.06 0.39 -2.62
CA ARG A 202 -5.19 -0.70 -3.10
C ARG A 202 -4.72 -1.56 -1.93
N ARG A 203 -4.99 -2.87 -2.00
CA ARG A 203 -4.64 -3.83 -0.94
C ARG A 203 -3.81 -4.97 -1.50
N ALA A 204 -2.62 -5.21 -0.92
CA ALA A 204 -1.74 -6.31 -1.32
C ALA A 204 -2.40 -7.71 -1.17
N GLY A 205 -3.37 -7.83 -0.26
CA GLY A 205 -4.11 -9.07 -0.02
C GLY A 205 -5.40 -9.23 -0.83
N ALA A 206 -5.77 -8.27 -1.70
CA ALA A 206 -7.02 -8.34 -2.44
C ALA A 206 -7.09 -9.62 -3.30
N LEU A 207 -8.23 -10.30 -3.25
CA LEU A 207 -8.48 -11.51 -4.02
C LEU A 207 -9.09 -11.14 -5.37
N TYR A 208 -8.44 -11.55 -6.45
CA TYR A 208 -8.93 -11.45 -7.81
C TYR A 208 -8.97 -12.86 -8.43
N GLU A 209 -10.03 -13.59 -8.09
CA GLU A 209 -10.19 -14.99 -8.51
C GLU A 209 -10.21 -15.14 -10.03
N LEU A 210 -9.62 -16.23 -10.51
CA LEU A 210 -9.51 -16.55 -11.93
C LEU A 210 -10.39 -17.76 -12.27
N SER A 211 -11.11 -17.66 -13.38
CA SER A 211 -11.78 -18.76 -14.06
C SER A 211 -10.85 -19.29 -15.16
N THR A 212 -10.36 -20.51 -15.01
CA THR A 212 -9.43 -21.16 -15.95
C THR A 212 -9.35 -22.66 -15.67
N ARG A 213 -8.90 -23.46 -16.64
CA ARG A 213 -8.60 -24.88 -16.43
C ARG A 213 -7.15 -25.13 -16.00
N SER A 214 -6.29 -24.15 -16.24
CA SER A 214 -4.88 -24.14 -15.86
C SER A 214 -4.69 -24.38 -14.36
N ALA A 215 -3.50 -24.86 -14.00
CA ALA A 215 -3.08 -24.86 -12.61
C ALA A 215 -2.83 -23.41 -12.18
N VAL A 216 -3.45 -22.98 -11.09
CA VAL A 216 -3.30 -21.64 -10.52
C VAL A 216 -2.67 -21.76 -9.14
N ASN A 217 -1.55 -21.10 -8.93
CA ASN A 217 -0.92 -20.93 -7.64
C ASN A 217 -0.88 -19.46 -7.27
N ARG A 218 -1.40 -19.10 -6.09
CA ARG A 218 -1.34 -17.72 -5.60
C ARG A 218 -0.02 -17.50 -4.90
N LEU A 219 0.72 -16.49 -5.35
CA LEU A 219 2.00 -16.12 -4.77
C LEU A 219 1.84 -15.26 -3.51
N PRO A 220 2.85 -15.18 -2.60
CA PRO A 220 2.76 -14.42 -1.36
C PRO A 220 2.49 -12.91 -1.55
N ASN A 221 2.92 -12.35 -2.68
CA ASN A 221 2.66 -10.96 -3.07
C ASN A 221 1.26 -10.75 -3.69
N GLY A 222 0.41 -11.78 -3.69
CA GLY A 222 -0.97 -11.73 -4.17
C GLY A 222 -1.15 -11.89 -5.68
N THR A 223 -0.08 -12.05 -6.46
CA THR A 223 -0.18 -12.36 -7.89
C THR A 223 -0.50 -13.85 -8.13
N TYR A 224 -0.88 -14.19 -9.35
CA TYR A 224 -1.27 -15.55 -9.72
C TYR A 224 -0.29 -16.13 -10.71
N ASP A 225 0.41 -17.19 -10.31
CA ASP A 225 1.18 -18.03 -11.20
C ASP A 225 0.27 -19.06 -11.85
N VAL A 226 0.18 -19.03 -13.17
CA VAL A 226 -0.73 -19.85 -13.96
C VAL A 226 0.07 -20.68 -14.94
N VAL A 227 -0.14 -22.00 -14.92
CA VAL A 227 0.52 -22.94 -15.84
C VAL A 227 -0.54 -23.65 -16.68
N ASN A 228 -0.41 -23.52 -17.99
CA ASN A 228 -1.28 -24.18 -18.94
C ASN A 228 -1.04 -25.69 -18.93
N ASN A 229 -1.88 -26.40 -18.18
CA ASN A 229 -1.92 -27.86 -18.15
C ASN A 229 -3.23 -28.42 -18.73
N SER A 230 -3.91 -27.64 -19.58
CA SER A 230 -5.23 -27.94 -20.13
C SER A 230 -5.29 -29.32 -20.82
N MET A 231 -4.23 -29.71 -21.54
CA MET A 231 -4.17 -30.99 -22.24
C MET A 231 -4.14 -32.22 -21.32
N LEU A 232 -3.72 -32.11 -20.05
CA LEU A 232 -3.77 -33.25 -19.11
C LEU A 232 -5.20 -33.67 -18.78
N ARG A 233 -6.18 -32.77 -19.00
CA ARG A 233 -7.58 -33.03 -18.67
C ARG A 233 -8.34 -33.61 -19.87
N ASN A 234 -8.01 -33.17 -21.09
CA ASN A 234 -8.64 -33.66 -22.31
C ASN A 234 -7.83 -33.25 -23.57
N PHE A 235 -7.22 -34.22 -24.25
CA PHE A 235 -6.47 -34.02 -25.49
C PHE A 235 -7.32 -33.50 -26.66
N ALA A 236 -8.63 -33.75 -26.68
CA ALA A 236 -9.54 -33.21 -27.70
C ALA A 236 -9.78 -31.70 -27.53
N THR A 237 -9.29 -31.09 -26.43
CA THR A 237 -9.54 -29.69 -26.12
C THR A 237 -8.54 -28.66 -26.65
N GLY A 238 -7.55 -29.10 -27.43
CA GLY A 238 -6.50 -28.20 -27.95
C GLY A 238 -5.53 -27.74 -26.87
N SER A 239 -4.44 -27.08 -27.28
CA SER A 239 -3.39 -26.61 -26.37
C SER A 239 -3.69 -25.24 -25.74
N ILE A 240 -4.65 -24.50 -26.29
CA ILE A 240 -4.96 -23.14 -25.82
C ILE A 240 -5.77 -23.21 -24.54
N ASP A 241 -5.39 -22.42 -23.54
CA ASP A 241 -6.20 -22.22 -22.35
C ASP A 241 -6.57 -20.75 -22.15
N SER A 242 -7.84 -20.53 -21.82
CA SER A 242 -8.39 -19.22 -21.54
C SER A 242 -8.47 -18.98 -20.04
N ILE A 243 -8.00 -17.81 -19.63
CA ILE A 243 -7.98 -17.33 -18.25
C ILE A 243 -8.77 -16.02 -18.21
N ARG A 244 -9.69 -15.89 -17.26
CA ARG A 244 -10.48 -14.69 -17.06
C ARG A 244 -10.66 -14.40 -15.58
N GLY A 245 -10.64 -13.14 -15.17
CA GLY A 245 -11.08 -12.75 -13.83
C GLY A 245 -12.57 -13.05 -13.60
N VAL A 246 -12.93 -13.57 -12.43
CA VAL A 246 -14.34 -13.86 -12.08
C VAL A 246 -15.15 -12.57 -11.93
N LYS A 247 -14.51 -11.50 -11.46
CA LYS A 247 -15.10 -10.18 -11.19
C LYS A 247 -14.55 -9.12 -12.15
N LYS A 248 -15.21 -7.96 -12.17
CA LYS A 248 -14.74 -6.76 -12.88
C LYS A 248 -13.34 -6.41 -12.38
N LEU A 249 -12.47 -6.00 -13.30
CA LEU A 249 -11.16 -5.48 -12.95
C LEU A 249 -11.33 -4.25 -12.03
N PRO A 250 -10.66 -4.19 -10.87
CA PRO A 250 -10.84 -3.09 -9.94
C PRO A 250 -10.30 -1.78 -10.53
N LEU A 251 -10.89 -0.66 -10.12
CA LEU A 251 -10.32 0.65 -10.38
C LEU A 251 -9.01 0.79 -9.61
N LEU A 252 -8.02 1.45 -10.22
CA LEU A 252 -6.76 1.74 -9.56
C LEU A 252 -6.94 2.80 -8.48
N SER A 253 -6.30 2.61 -7.32
CA SER A 253 -6.36 3.62 -6.25
C SER A 253 -5.78 4.96 -6.67
N CYS A 254 -4.73 4.96 -7.50
CA CYS A 254 -4.15 6.18 -8.05
C CYS A 254 -5.08 6.89 -9.04
N ALA A 255 -5.84 6.13 -9.84
CA ALA A 255 -6.86 6.72 -10.70
C ALA A 255 -8.01 7.31 -9.88
N GLN A 256 -8.50 6.58 -8.87
CA GLN A 256 -9.57 7.04 -7.98
C GLN A 256 -9.21 8.32 -7.23
N ALA A 257 -7.98 8.41 -6.72
CA ALA A 257 -7.47 9.61 -6.04
C ALA A 257 -7.41 10.84 -6.96
N LEU A 258 -7.38 10.64 -8.28
CA LEU A 258 -7.45 11.69 -9.30
C LEU A 258 -8.83 11.79 -9.96
N HIS A 259 -9.84 11.15 -9.39
CA HIS A 259 -11.22 11.12 -9.91
C HIS A 259 -11.30 10.57 -11.35
N LYS A 260 -10.40 9.65 -11.71
CA LYS A 260 -10.35 8.94 -13.00
C LYS A 260 -10.89 7.52 -12.87
N GLN A 261 -11.51 7.02 -13.95
CA GLN A 261 -12.09 5.68 -14.02
C GLN A 261 -11.17 4.72 -14.79
N ILE A 262 -9.96 4.51 -14.27
CA ILE A 262 -8.94 3.68 -14.92
C ILE A 262 -8.73 2.37 -14.14
N SER A 263 -8.76 1.26 -14.86
CA SER A 263 -8.38 -0.07 -14.39
C SER A 263 -7.18 -0.59 -15.17
N TYR A 264 -6.31 -1.39 -14.55
CA TYR A 264 -5.10 -1.92 -15.20
C TYR A 264 -4.64 -3.21 -14.54
N PHE A 265 -4.07 -4.12 -15.34
CA PHE A 265 -3.39 -5.33 -14.87
C PHE A 265 -2.19 -5.65 -15.75
N GLU A 266 -1.27 -6.44 -15.22
CA GLU A 266 -0.09 -6.91 -15.93
C GLU A 266 0.00 -8.42 -15.94
N VAL A 267 0.63 -8.95 -16.99
CA VAL A 267 0.88 -10.37 -17.18
C VAL A 267 2.31 -10.56 -17.62
N SER A 268 3.11 -11.27 -16.83
CA SER A 268 4.46 -11.67 -17.20
C SER A 268 4.44 -13.06 -17.83
N LEU A 269 4.86 -13.19 -19.09
CA LEU A 269 4.80 -14.42 -19.87
C LEU A 269 6.18 -14.79 -20.43
N GLN A 270 6.44 -16.09 -20.58
CA GLN A 270 7.62 -16.61 -21.29
C GLN A 270 7.34 -16.95 -22.76
N ALA A 271 6.07 -17.14 -23.10
CA ALA A 271 5.59 -17.54 -24.43
C ALA A 271 4.65 -16.47 -25.00
N SER A 272 4.26 -16.63 -26.27
CA SER A 272 3.23 -15.81 -26.88
C SER A 272 1.83 -16.21 -26.41
N GLY A 273 0.90 -15.28 -26.50
CA GLY A 273 -0.49 -15.47 -26.12
C GLY A 273 -1.33 -14.26 -26.53
N SER A 274 -2.48 -14.08 -25.89
CA SER A 274 -3.25 -12.84 -26.02
C SER A 274 -3.61 -12.28 -24.64
N VAL A 275 -3.42 -10.99 -24.42
CA VAL A 275 -3.75 -10.30 -23.16
C VAL A 275 -4.79 -9.22 -23.46
N GLY A 276 -5.80 -9.08 -22.61
CA GLY A 276 -6.82 -8.07 -22.85
C GLY A 276 -7.99 -8.07 -21.87
N LEU A 277 -9.13 -7.59 -22.35
CA LEU A 277 -10.36 -7.40 -21.58
C LEU A 277 -11.51 -8.17 -22.23
N VAL A 278 -12.36 -8.75 -21.39
CA VAL A 278 -13.57 -9.45 -21.84
C VAL A 278 -14.75 -9.02 -20.99
N SER A 279 -15.92 -8.88 -21.62
CA SER A 279 -17.14 -8.54 -20.90
C SER A 279 -17.59 -9.66 -19.98
N ILE A 280 -18.09 -9.30 -18.80
CA ILE A 280 -18.70 -10.21 -17.84
C ILE A 280 -20.13 -9.80 -17.47
N SER A 281 -20.68 -8.86 -18.24
CA SER A 281 -21.94 -8.16 -17.95
C SER A 281 -23.16 -9.10 -17.95
N ASN A 282 -23.10 -10.22 -18.69
CA ASN A 282 -24.18 -11.21 -18.73
C ASN A 282 -23.61 -12.66 -18.74
N GLY A 283 -24.51 -13.64 -18.63
CA GLY A 283 -24.15 -15.06 -18.55
C GLY A 283 -23.42 -15.58 -19.79
N ALA A 284 -23.85 -15.16 -20.99
CA ALA A 284 -23.21 -15.55 -22.25
C ALA A 284 -21.78 -15.00 -22.33
N ALA A 285 -21.58 -13.72 -22.01
CA ALA A 285 -20.26 -13.08 -22.00
C ALA A 285 -19.32 -13.74 -20.96
N ARG A 286 -19.84 -14.07 -19.77
CA ARG A 286 -19.08 -14.79 -18.74
C ARG A 286 -18.65 -16.20 -19.18
N GLY A 287 -19.42 -16.85 -20.03
CA GLY A 287 -19.13 -18.19 -20.56
C GLY A 287 -18.20 -18.20 -21.78
N ALA A 288 -18.01 -17.06 -22.45
CA ALA A 288 -17.18 -16.97 -23.65
C ALA A 288 -15.67 -17.13 -23.36
N TYR A 289 -15.23 -16.80 -22.14
CA TYR A 289 -13.83 -16.80 -21.71
C TYR A 289 -13.66 -17.36 -20.29
N GLY A 290 -12.52 -17.97 -20.03
CA GLY A 290 -12.19 -18.63 -18.77
C GLY A 290 -12.33 -20.16 -18.84
N PHE A 291 -12.82 -20.78 -17.76
CA PHE A 291 -12.90 -22.25 -17.65
C PHE A 291 -13.69 -22.86 -18.82
N GLY A 292 -13.03 -23.72 -19.60
CA GLY A 292 -13.63 -24.44 -20.72
C GLY A 292 -13.49 -23.76 -22.08
N SER A 293 -13.15 -22.46 -22.11
CA SER A 293 -12.88 -21.73 -23.34
C SER A 293 -11.46 -22.02 -23.87
N ARG A 294 -11.34 -22.02 -25.20
CA ARG A 294 -10.11 -22.33 -25.96
C ARG A 294 -9.73 -21.18 -26.88
N GLU A 295 -10.32 -20.02 -26.67
CA GLU A 295 -10.25 -18.91 -27.59
C GLU A 295 -9.22 -17.87 -27.14
N HIS A 296 -8.60 -17.22 -28.12
CA HIS A 296 -7.81 -16.03 -27.86
C HIS A 296 -8.73 -14.83 -27.55
N VAL A 297 -8.24 -13.93 -26.70
CA VAL A 297 -8.96 -12.69 -26.35
C VAL A 297 -9.16 -11.87 -27.61
N GLY A 298 -10.38 -11.37 -27.86
CA GLY A 298 -10.74 -10.65 -29.08
C GLY A 298 -11.54 -11.48 -30.09
N TRP A 299 -11.60 -12.81 -29.98
CA TRP A 299 -12.31 -13.67 -30.94
C TRP A 299 -13.80 -13.83 -30.64
N ASN A 300 -14.19 -13.93 -29.37
CA ASN A 300 -15.60 -14.02 -28.97
C ASN A 300 -16.18 -12.65 -28.66
N SER A 301 -17.51 -12.56 -28.70
CA SER A 301 -18.30 -11.36 -28.46
C SER A 301 -17.85 -10.52 -27.26
N VAL A 302 -17.79 -9.20 -27.48
CA VAL A 302 -17.43 -8.14 -26.51
C VAL A 302 -16.10 -8.42 -25.80
N SER A 303 -15.02 -8.43 -26.57
CA SER A 303 -13.66 -8.58 -26.08
C SER A 303 -12.64 -7.78 -26.90
N TYR A 304 -11.53 -7.43 -26.26
CA TYR A 304 -10.46 -6.58 -26.80
C TYR A 304 -9.12 -7.16 -26.38
N GLY A 305 -8.30 -7.62 -27.31
CA GLY A 305 -7.08 -8.36 -27.04
C GLY A 305 -5.89 -7.88 -27.85
N TYR A 306 -4.71 -7.90 -27.24
CA TYR A 306 -3.43 -7.70 -27.90
C TYR A 306 -2.72 -9.04 -28.04
N HIS A 307 -2.34 -9.40 -29.25
CA HIS A 307 -1.82 -10.73 -29.62
C HIS A 307 -0.30 -10.71 -29.77
N GLY A 308 0.38 -11.67 -29.15
CA GLY A 308 1.85 -11.71 -29.15
C GLY A 308 2.47 -12.29 -30.41
N ASN A 309 1.75 -13.17 -31.11
CA ASN A 309 2.25 -13.86 -32.31
C ASN A 309 2.41 -12.93 -33.52
N ASP A 310 1.64 -11.84 -33.59
CA ASP A 310 1.60 -10.90 -34.72
C ASP A 310 1.70 -9.42 -34.27
N GLY A 311 1.46 -9.11 -32.99
CA GLY A 311 1.43 -7.73 -32.51
C GLY A 311 0.12 -7.02 -32.86
N ASP A 312 -0.90 -7.76 -33.30
CA ASP A 312 -2.18 -7.19 -33.70
C ASP A 312 -3.06 -6.92 -32.48
N PHE A 313 -3.85 -5.85 -32.59
CA PHE A 313 -5.03 -5.65 -31.77
C PHE A 313 -6.20 -6.35 -32.43
N VAL A 314 -6.84 -7.23 -31.67
CA VAL A 314 -7.99 -8.02 -32.10
C VAL A 314 -9.17 -7.74 -31.19
N PHE A 315 -10.30 -7.33 -31.75
CA PHE A 315 -11.50 -7.07 -30.98
C PHE A 315 -12.76 -7.64 -31.63
N ASN A 316 -13.76 -7.89 -30.80
CA ASN A 316 -15.10 -8.24 -31.24
C ASN A 316 -16.08 -7.43 -30.39
N ASP A 317 -16.84 -6.55 -31.02
CA ASP A 317 -17.84 -5.67 -30.40
C ASP A 317 -19.19 -6.38 -30.16
N GLY A 318 -19.29 -7.66 -30.49
CA GLY A 318 -20.48 -8.47 -30.37
C GLY A 318 -21.42 -8.46 -31.56
N THR A 319 -21.08 -7.76 -32.65
CA THR A 319 -21.81 -7.84 -33.92
C THR A 319 -21.72 -9.21 -34.57
N LYS A 320 -20.65 -9.97 -34.27
CA LYS A 320 -20.45 -11.34 -34.73
C LYS A 320 -20.36 -12.30 -33.54
N PRO A 321 -20.96 -13.51 -33.64
CA PRO A 321 -20.88 -14.50 -32.57
C PRO A 321 -19.44 -15.00 -32.35
N TYR A 322 -18.62 -14.99 -33.41
CA TYR A 322 -17.23 -15.41 -33.41
C TYR A 322 -16.44 -14.68 -34.49
N GLY A 323 -15.13 -14.56 -34.27
CA GLY A 323 -14.20 -13.89 -35.16
C GLY A 323 -14.11 -12.41 -34.82
N GLY A 324 -12.92 -11.96 -34.43
CA GLY A 324 -12.62 -10.55 -34.18
C GLY A 324 -12.10 -9.84 -35.43
N GLU A 325 -12.32 -8.53 -35.49
CA GLU A 325 -11.61 -7.63 -36.39
C GLU A 325 -10.16 -7.47 -35.90
N ARG A 326 -9.22 -7.38 -36.84
CA ARG A 326 -7.78 -7.34 -36.55
C ARG A 326 -7.16 -6.10 -37.16
N HIS A 327 -6.29 -5.44 -36.40
CA HIS A 327 -5.52 -4.30 -36.86
C HIS A 327 -4.09 -4.38 -36.35
N ALA A 328 -3.15 -3.98 -37.21
CA ALA A 328 -1.77 -3.75 -36.79
C ALA A 328 -1.76 -2.71 -35.66
N PHE A 329 -1.04 -3.00 -34.58
CA PHE A 329 -1.09 -2.17 -33.38
C PHE A 329 0.29 -1.97 -32.74
N GLY A 330 0.95 -3.05 -32.35
CA GLY A 330 2.18 -3.00 -31.58
C GLY A 330 3.22 -4.01 -32.04
N PRO A 331 4.39 -4.05 -31.39
CA PRO A 331 5.42 -5.03 -31.68
C PRO A 331 4.98 -6.45 -31.30
N LEU A 332 5.53 -7.45 -31.99
CA LEU A 332 5.39 -8.84 -31.57
C LEU A 332 6.01 -9.06 -30.19
N TRP A 333 5.45 -9.97 -29.40
CA TRP A 333 5.96 -10.30 -28.07
C TRP A 333 5.78 -11.77 -27.71
N GLY A 334 6.63 -12.24 -26.81
CA GLY A 334 6.77 -13.66 -26.51
C GLY A 334 7.60 -14.39 -27.57
N ARG A 335 7.65 -15.72 -27.47
CA ARG A 335 8.46 -16.53 -28.37
C ARG A 335 7.83 -16.59 -29.76
N ALA A 336 8.31 -15.77 -30.69
CA ALA A 336 8.07 -15.97 -32.10
C ALA A 336 8.69 -17.32 -32.50
N SER A 337 7.90 -18.21 -33.10
CA SER A 337 8.38 -19.45 -33.71
C SER A 337 9.17 -19.15 -35.00
N THR A 338 10.22 -18.33 -34.93
CA THR A 338 11.22 -18.23 -35.98
C THR A 338 12.44 -19.02 -35.53
N ALA A 339 12.89 -19.95 -36.38
CA ALA A 339 13.97 -20.90 -36.11
C ALA A 339 15.35 -20.25 -35.77
N GLN A 340 15.41 -18.92 -35.71
CA GLN A 340 16.61 -18.11 -35.46
C GLN A 340 16.87 -17.83 -33.97
N CYS A 341 15.91 -18.06 -33.07
CA CYS A 341 16.08 -17.79 -31.63
C CYS A 341 16.17 -19.10 -30.81
N LYS A 342 17.17 -19.95 -31.10
CA LYS A 342 17.47 -21.15 -30.30
C LYS A 342 18.52 -20.94 -29.20
N GLN A 343 19.13 -19.76 -29.10
CA GLN A 343 20.26 -19.51 -28.19
C GLN A 343 20.03 -18.46 -27.10
N GLU A 344 18.91 -17.73 -27.08
CA GLU A 344 18.61 -16.82 -25.98
C GLU A 344 17.78 -17.52 -24.91
N SER A 345 18.15 -17.30 -23.64
CA SER A 345 17.34 -17.69 -22.50
C SER A 345 15.91 -17.17 -22.67
N PRO A 346 14.88 -17.91 -22.22
CA PRO A 346 13.50 -17.46 -22.34
C PRO A 346 13.34 -16.14 -21.59
N ARG A 347 13.21 -15.04 -22.36
CA ARG A 347 12.96 -13.71 -21.80
C ARG A 347 11.52 -13.65 -21.33
N VAL A 348 11.32 -13.39 -20.04
CA VAL A 348 10.01 -13.07 -19.50
C VAL A 348 9.69 -11.64 -19.92
N LEU A 349 8.56 -11.45 -20.61
CA LEU A 349 8.06 -10.14 -21.00
C LEU A 349 6.80 -9.84 -20.21
N THR A 350 6.61 -8.59 -19.82
CA THR A 350 5.40 -8.16 -19.09
C THR A 350 4.49 -7.37 -20.01
N VAL A 351 3.28 -7.85 -20.26
CA VAL A 351 2.27 -7.14 -21.04
C VAL A 351 1.24 -6.58 -20.08
N GLY A 352 0.99 -5.27 -20.13
CA GLY A 352 -0.09 -4.64 -19.39
C GLY A 352 -1.28 -4.30 -20.28
N CYS A 353 -2.45 -4.30 -19.67
CA CYS A 353 -3.68 -3.90 -20.32
C CYS A 353 -4.51 -3.05 -19.36
N GLY A 354 -4.94 -1.89 -19.84
CA GLY A 354 -5.75 -0.97 -19.08
C GLY A 354 -6.98 -0.50 -19.83
N LEU A 355 -8.00 -0.14 -19.04
CA LEU A 355 -9.27 0.43 -19.50
C LEU A 355 -9.40 1.82 -18.90
N ASP A 356 -9.49 2.85 -19.74
CA ASP A 356 -10.05 4.14 -19.33
C ASP A 356 -11.55 4.10 -19.64
N ALA A 357 -12.36 3.82 -18.62
CA ALA A 357 -13.81 3.74 -18.77
C ALA A 357 -14.46 5.12 -19.00
N GLY A 358 -13.79 6.20 -18.62
CA GLY A 358 -14.26 7.56 -18.88
C GLY A 358 -14.12 7.94 -20.36
N LYS A 359 -12.99 7.57 -20.97
CA LYS A 359 -12.74 7.77 -22.41
C LYS A 359 -13.24 6.64 -23.30
N ARG A 360 -13.62 5.51 -22.71
CA ARG A 360 -14.00 4.26 -23.39
C ARG A 360 -12.87 3.74 -24.30
N GLU A 361 -11.64 3.81 -23.80
CA GLU A 361 -10.43 3.41 -24.52
C GLU A 361 -9.72 2.25 -23.80
N VAL A 362 -9.18 1.29 -24.57
CA VAL A 362 -8.22 0.30 -24.07
C VAL A 362 -6.81 0.76 -24.44
N PHE A 363 -5.86 0.58 -23.53
CA PHE A 363 -4.45 0.79 -23.81
C PHE A 363 -3.62 -0.42 -23.36
N PHE A 364 -2.45 -0.56 -23.96
CA PHE A 364 -1.54 -1.65 -23.68
C PHE A 364 -0.13 -1.13 -23.42
N THR A 365 0.60 -1.89 -22.62
CA THR A 365 2.00 -1.65 -22.30
C THR A 365 2.79 -2.93 -22.54
N LEU A 366 4.07 -2.76 -22.85
CA LEU A 366 5.01 -3.85 -23.00
C LEU A 366 6.26 -3.49 -22.21
N ASN A 367 6.53 -4.30 -21.19
CA ASN A 367 7.47 -4.05 -20.11
C ASN A 367 7.15 -2.72 -19.41
N GLU A 368 8.08 -1.78 -19.40
CA GLU A 368 7.95 -0.48 -18.75
C GLU A 368 7.39 0.61 -19.69
N GLU A 369 7.07 0.26 -20.95
CA GLU A 369 6.73 1.22 -21.99
C GLU A 369 5.27 1.12 -22.45
N MET A 370 4.69 2.27 -22.78
CA MET A 370 3.37 2.35 -23.42
C MET A 370 3.48 1.88 -24.87
N VAL A 371 2.66 0.89 -25.26
CA VAL A 371 2.53 0.47 -26.66
C VAL A 371 1.63 1.45 -27.40
N GLY A 372 0.47 1.76 -26.80
CA GLY A 372 -0.48 2.69 -27.37
C GLY A 372 -1.90 2.51 -26.85
N VAL A 373 -2.79 3.34 -27.39
CA VAL A 373 -4.23 3.30 -27.14
C VAL A 373 -4.91 2.71 -28.37
N ALA A 374 -5.74 1.68 -28.19
CA ALA A 374 -6.46 1.01 -29.26
C ALA A 374 -7.66 1.86 -29.71
N ARG A 375 -7.41 2.86 -30.57
CA ARG A 375 -8.42 3.82 -31.04
C ARG A 375 -9.30 3.34 -32.19
N MET A 376 -9.09 2.11 -32.65
CA MET A 376 -9.84 1.54 -33.78
C MET A 376 -11.30 1.23 -33.41
N THR A 377 -11.59 1.11 -32.11
CA THR A 377 -12.94 0.87 -31.60
C THR A 377 -13.11 1.57 -30.27
N GLU A 378 -14.32 2.06 -30.01
CA GLU A 378 -14.71 2.41 -28.65
C GLU A 378 -15.04 1.15 -27.85
N VAL A 379 -14.70 1.16 -26.56
CA VAL A 379 -15.11 0.10 -25.65
C VAL A 379 -16.59 0.24 -25.35
N LEU A 380 -17.36 -0.84 -25.52
CA LEU A 380 -18.79 -0.81 -25.20
C LEU A 380 -19.00 -0.62 -23.68
N PRO A 381 -20.11 -0.01 -23.25
CA PRO A 381 -20.43 0.07 -21.83
C PRO A 381 -20.60 -1.33 -21.22
N GLY A 382 -19.99 -1.57 -20.06
CA GLY A 382 -20.14 -2.83 -19.36
C GLY A 382 -19.08 -3.08 -18.29
N ASP A 383 -19.19 -4.24 -17.66
CA ASP A 383 -18.19 -4.72 -16.73
C ASP A 383 -17.19 -5.62 -17.46
N TYR A 384 -15.91 -5.28 -17.33
CA TYR A 384 -14.81 -5.98 -17.97
C TYR A 384 -13.90 -6.63 -16.93
N ALA A 385 -13.50 -7.86 -17.22
CA ALA A 385 -12.49 -8.58 -16.45
C ALA A 385 -11.19 -8.68 -17.27
N ALA A 386 -10.06 -8.70 -16.56
CA ALA A 386 -8.79 -9.14 -17.14
C ALA A 386 -8.93 -10.53 -17.75
N ALA A 387 -8.36 -10.70 -18.95
CA ALA A 387 -8.31 -11.95 -19.66
C ALA A 387 -6.94 -12.20 -20.30
N VAL A 388 -6.56 -13.47 -20.32
CA VAL A 388 -5.31 -13.97 -20.89
C VAL A 388 -5.60 -15.29 -21.58
N SER A 389 -5.04 -15.52 -22.76
CA SER A 389 -5.03 -16.84 -23.38
C SER A 389 -3.59 -17.30 -23.58
N LEU A 390 -3.28 -18.49 -23.07
CA LEU A 390 -1.99 -19.16 -23.23
C LEU A 390 -2.06 -20.10 -24.41
N HIS A 391 -1.06 -20.09 -25.28
CA HIS A 391 -1.15 -20.73 -26.59
C HIS A 391 -0.84 -22.23 -26.55
N ALA A 392 0.23 -22.60 -25.84
CA ALA A 392 0.76 -23.96 -25.80
C ALA A 392 0.70 -24.57 -24.40
N PHE A 393 0.68 -25.91 -24.37
CA PHE A 393 0.82 -26.67 -23.13
C PHE A 393 2.18 -26.40 -22.49
N GLY A 394 2.17 -26.19 -21.18
CA GLY A 394 3.36 -25.82 -20.40
C GLY A 394 3.65 -24.31 -20.39
N ASP A 395 2.93 -23.50 -21.18
CA ASP A 395 3.06 -22.05 -21.09
C ASP A 395 2.70 -21.56 -19.69
N ARG A 396 3.46 -20.56 -19.24
CA ARG A 396 3.36 -20.00 -17.90
C ARG A 396 3.16 -18.49 -17.95
N ALA A 397 2.29 -18.00 -17.08
CA ALA A 397 2.03 -16.59 -16.89
C ALA A 397 1.96 -16.23 -15.40
N VAL A 398 2.44 -15.04 -15.04
CA VAL A 398 2.21 -14.45 -13.73
C VAL A 398 1.30 -13.23 -13.90
N ILE A 399 0.10 -13.27 -13.33
CA ILE A 399 -0.92 -12.23 -13.45
C ILE A 399 -0.91 -11.35 -12.20
N ASN A 400 -0.70 -10.05 -12.39
CA ASN A 400 -0.81 -9.02 -11.37
C ASN A 400 -2.04 -8.14 -11.65
N ALA A 401 -3.13 -8.36 -10.91
CA ALA A 401 -4.35 -7.53 -10.97
C ALA A 401 -4.34 -6.35 -9.97
N GLY A 402 -3.15 -5.88 -9.56
CA GLY A 402 -2.96 -4.75 -8.64
C GLY A 402 -2.53 -5.13 -7.22
N ALA A 403 -2.30 -6.42 -6.94
CA ALA A 403 -1.86 -6.92 -5.63
C ALA A 403 -0.36 -6.68 -5.36
N ALA A 404 0.44 -6.54 -6.42
CA ALA A 404 1.86 -6.19 -6.34
C ALA A 404 2.15 -4.90 -7.13
N PRO A 405 3.29 -4.22 -6.91
CA PRO A 405 3.76 -3.14 -7.77
C PRO A 405 3.73 -3.52 -9.25
N PHE A 406 3.37 -2.56 -10.10
CA PHE A 406 3.41 -2.74 -11.55
C PHE A 406 4.80 -2.41 -12.09
N VAL A 407 5.16 -3.02 -13.21
CA VAL A 407 6.38 -2.72 -13.95
C VAL A 407 6.23 -1.36 -14.64
N PHE A 408 5.10 -1.12 -15.30
CA PHE A 408 4.76 0.18 -15.88
C PHE A 408 4.46 1.21 -14.79
N ASP A 409 4.93 2.46 -14.98
CA ASP A 409 4.63 3.57 -14.07
C ASP A 409 3.19 4.07 -14.28
N ILE A 410 2.24 3.27 -13.80
CA ILE A 410 0.80 3.54 -13.95
C ILE A 410 0.37 4.79 -13.19
N GLU A 411 1.04 5.14 -12.09
CA GLU A 411 0.75 6.37 -11.36
C GLU A 411 1.13 7.61 -12.19
N ALA A 412 2.28 7.61 -12.86
CA ALA A 412 2.67 8.68 -13.79
C ALA A 412 1.70 8.79 -14.97
N PHE A 413 1.27 7.66 -15.54
CA PHE A 413 0.23 7.64 -16.57
C PHE A 413 -1.09 8.26 -16.08
N CYS A 414 -1.58 7.85 -14.91
CA CYS A 414 -2.82 8.42 -14.36
C CYS A 414 -2.70 9.91 -14.03
N ALA A 415 -1.50 10.38 -13.66
CA ALA A 415 -1.22 11.79 -13.41
C ALA A 415 -1.09 12.64 -14.68
N SER A 416 -0.89 12.03 -15.85
CA SER A 416 -0.81 12.76 -17.10
C SER A 416 -2.18 13.39 -17.46
N PRO A 417 -2.20 14.58 -18.11
CA PRO A 417 -3.42 15.31 -18.42
C PRO A 417 -4.43 14.53 -19.29
#